data_AF-A0A925WFA0-F1
#
_entry.id   AF-A0A925WFA0-F1
#
_cell.length_a   1.000
_cell.length_b   1.000
_cell.length_c   1.000
_cell.angle_alpha   90.00
_cell.angle_beta   90.00
_cell.angle_gamma   90.00
#
_symmetry.space_group_name_H-M   'P 1'
#
loop_
_entity.id
_entity.type
_entity.pdbx_description
1 polymer ?
#
loop_
_entity_poly.entity_id
_entity_poly.type
_entity_poly.pdbx_seq_one_letter_code
_entity_poly.pdbx_strand_id
1 'polypeptide(L)'
;MAAHPSVNVARLTYLLVCEAAGVAIAMSTQGTLNISIGTGLLGGLGVAGVFIWIESLMKGFTLRGFSTASFGLGVGLFCAWLLTRVDISNLLELAFRDRLQNEKGVTAVQLDVLVNALRLAVDVTLFASLGFLGAVLALRSNRDDFAFIIPYVRFRQDSSTGQPVVLDADAVMDGSVLGIFRSGFLH
;
A
#
# COMPACT_ATOMS: atom_id res chain seq x y z
N MET A 1 7.12 -17.41 -13.92
CA MET A 1 8.40 -17.17 -13.23
C MET A 1 8.34 -17.92 -11.90
N ALA A 2 9.21 -18.92 -11.70
CA ALA A 2 9.24 -19.68 -10.46
C ALA A 2 9.58 -18.73 -9.29
N ALA A 3 8.79 -18.75 -8.22
CA ALA A 3 9.07 -17.95 -7.03
C ALA A 3 10.43 -18.35 -6.45
N HIS A 4 11.19 -17.38 -5.94
CA HIS A 4 12.43 -17.67 -5.22
C HIS A 4 12.14 -18.68 -4.10
N PRO A 5 12.98 -19.70 -3.92
CA PRO A 5 12.73 -20.79 -2.97
C PRO A 5 12.52 -20.27 -1.54
N SER A 6 13.15 -19.16 -1.17
CA SER A 6 12.95 -18.49 0.13
C SER A 6 11.52 -18.02 0.40
N VAL A 7 10.81 -17.50 -0.61
CA VAL A 7 9.43 -17.01 -0.45
C VAL A 7 8.46 -18.16 -0.26
N ASN A 8 8.70 -19.28 -0.96
CA ASN A 8 7.88 -20.48 -0.80
C ASN A 8 8.08 -21.12 0.57
N VAL A 9 9.30 -21.09 1.12
CA VAL A 9 9.55 -21.53 2.51
C VAL A 9 8.80 -20.65 3.50
N ALA A 10 8.81 -19.33 3.33
CA ALA A 10 8.05 -18.43 4.19
C ALA A 10 6.54 -18.72 4.17
N ARG A 11 5.95 -18.90 2.97
CA ARG A 11 4.52 -19.28 2.83
C ARG A 11 4.19 -20.59 3.52
N LEU A 12 5.07 -21.59 3.39
CA LEU A 12 4.91 -22.89 4.06
C LEU A 12 4.93 -22.73 5.58
N THR A 13 5.91 -22.00 6.13
CA THR A 13 6.00 -21.77 7.57
C THR A 13 4.78 -21.03 8.11
N TYR A 14 4.29 -20.02 7.39
CA TYR A 14 3.08 -19.29 7.77
C TYR A 14 1.84 -20.19 7.76
N LEU A 15 1.69 -21.04 6.75
CA LEU A 15 0.58 -21.98 6.66
C LEU A 15 0.59 -22.95 7.85
N LEU A 16 1.74 -23.52 8.19
CA LEU A 16 1.86 -24.43 9.33
C LEU A 16 1.53 -23.75 10.66
N VAL A 17 1.94 -22.49 10.84
CA VAL A 17 1.59 -21.71 12.05
C VAL A 17 0.09 -21.45 12.13
N CYS A 18 -0.56 -21.11 11.02
CA CYS A 18 -2.02 -20.91 10.99
C CYS A 18 -2.80 -22.20 11.25
N GLU A 19 -2.34 -23.35 10.74
CA GLU A 19 -2.95 -24.65 11.04
C GLU A 19 -2.79 -25.02 12.52
N ALA A 20 -1.59 -24.85 13.08
CA ALA A 20 -1.34 -25.08 14.51
C ALA A 20 -2.21 -24.18 15.39
N ALA A 21 -2.35 -22.90 15.03
CA ALA A 21 -3.24 -21.96 15.72
C ALA A 21 -4.72 -22.36 15.60
N GLY A 22 -5.17 -22.78 14.42
CA GLY A 22 -6.54 -23.27 14.20
C GLY A 22 -6.88 -24.50 15.04
N VAL A 23 -5.93 -25.44 15.17
CA VAL A 23 -6.08 -26.61 16.05
C VAL A 23 -6.06 -26.20 17.51
N ALA A 24 -5.17 -25.29 17.93
CA ALA A 24 -5.11 -24.79 19.30
C ALA A 24 -6.42 -24.10 19.74
N ILE A 25 -7.01 -23.30 18.85
CA ILE A 25 -8.32 -22.65 19.11
C ILE A 25 -9.43 -23.70 19.21
N ALA A 26 -9.43 -24.71 18.34
CA ALA A 26 -10.41 -25.80 18.41
C ALA A 26 -10.30 -26.59 19.73
N MET A 27 -9.08 -26.88 20.20
CA MET A 27 -8.85 -27.54 21.48
C MET A 27 -9.26 -26.67 22.67
N SER A 28 -8.97 -25.36 22.63
CA SER A 28 -9.35 -24.43 23.69
C SER A 28 -10.86 -24.19 23.80
N THR A 29 -11.62 -24.48 22.73
CA THR A 29 -13.07 -24.19 22.66
C THR A 29 -13.94 -25.39 23.04
N GLN A 30 -13.35 -26.55 23.34
CA GLN A 30 -14.08 -27.77 23.76
C GLN A 30 -14.97 -27.60 25.02
N GLY A 31 -14.86 -26.48 25.74
CA GLY A 31 -15.69 -26.16 26.91
C GLY A 31 -17.01 -25.42 26.64
N THR A 32 -17.19 -24.76 25.49
CA THR A 32 -18.39 -23.92 25.23
C THR A 32 -19.08 -24.24 23.90
N LEU A 33 -18.34 -24.61 22.86
CA LEU A 33 -18.88 -25.02 21.57
C LEU A 33 -18.11 -26.27 21.11
N ASN A 34 -18.81 -27.37 20.84
CA ASN A 34 -18.21 -28.60 20.31
C ASN A 34 -17.79 -28.40 18.84
N ILE A 35 -16.68 -27.69 18.66
CA ILE A 35 -16.08 -27.42 17.36
C ILE A 35 -15.13 -28.58 17.07
N SER A 36 -15.42 -29.33 16.01
CA SER A 36 -14.55 -30.42 15.55
C SER A 36 -13.15 -29.89 15.20
N ILE A 37 -12.12 -30.70 15.46
CA ILE A 37 -10.75 -30.38 15.06
C ILE A 37 -10.67 -30.05 13.56
N GLY A 38 -11.52 -30.70 12.75
CA GLY A 38 -11.60 -30.44 11.30
C GLY A 38 -12.04 -29.02 10.94
N THR A 39 -12.95 -28.40 11.70
CA THR A 39 -13.38 -27.02 11.43
C THR A 39 -12.33 -25.99 11.87
N GLY A 40 -11.56 -26.30 12.92
CA GLY A 40 -10.38 -25.50 13.29
C GLY A 40 -9.28 -25.54 12.23
N LEU A 41 -9.00 -26.72 11.66
CA LEU A 41 -8.03 -26.88 10.59
C LEU A 41 -8.46 -26.17 9.30
N LEU A 42 -9.74 -26.34 8.90
CA LEU A 42 -10.29 -25.64 7.74
C LEU A 42 -10.29 -24.11 7.93
N GLY A 43 -10.55 -23.63 9.14
CA GLY A 43 -10.45 -22.21 9.48
C GLY A 43 -9.01 -21.69 9.33
N GLY A 44 -8.03 -22.40 9.89
CA GLY A 44 -6.61 -22.07 9.77
C GLY A 44 -6.13 -22.04 8.33
N LEU A 45 -6.50 -23.05 7.54
CA LEU A 45 -6.18 -23.14 6.11
C LEU A 45 -6.83 -22.00 5.30
N GLY A 46 -8.10 -21.69 5.60
CA GLY A 46 -8.82 -20.59 4.95
C GLY A 46 -8.14 -19.24 5.18
N VAL A 47 -7.79 -18.93 6.44
CA VAL A 47 -7.08 -17.69 6.79
C VAL A 47 -5.69 -17.66 6.14
N ALA A 48 -4.93 -18.76 6.20
CA ALA A 48 -3.62 -18.84 5.58
C ALA A 48 -3.70 -18.60 4.06
N GLY A 49 -4.67 -19.23 3.40
CA GLY A 49 -4.90 -19.10 1.96
C GLY A 49 -5.21 -17.66 1.53
N VAL A 50 -6.08 -16.96 2.27
CA VAL A 50 -6.41 -15.56 1.98
C VAL A 50 -5.17 -14.66 2.07
N PHE A 51 -4.37 -14.80 3.11
CA PHE A 51 -3.15 -14.00 3.27
C PHE A 51 -2.09 -14.31 2.22
N ILE A 52 -1.90 -15.58 1.87
CA ILE A 52 -1.00 -15.99 0.77
C ILE A 52 -1.50 -15.41 -0.56
N TRP A 53 -2.81 -15.35 -0.77
CA TRP A 53 -3.39 -14.74 -1.97
C TRP A 53 -3.14 -13.23 -2.01
N ILE A 54 -3.31 -12.52 -0.88
CA ILE A 54 -2.98 -11.09 -0.76
C ILE A 54 -1.50 -10.84 -1.01
N GLU A 55 -0.59 -11.62 -0.42
CA GLU A 55 0.85 -11.51 -0.68
C GLU A 55 1.18 -11.75 -2.15
N SER A 56 0.48 -12.68 -2.80
CA SER A 56 0.65 -12.92 -4.23
C SER A 56 0.26 -11.72 -5.09
N LEU A 57 -0.72 -10.91 -4.67
CA LEU A 57 -1.08 -9.66 -5.35
C LEU A 57 0.01 -8.58 -5.18
N MET A 58 0.82 -8.65 -4.12
CA MET A 58 1.90 -7.69 -3.85
C MET A 58 3.25 -8.03 -4.50
N LYS A 59 3.37 -9.13 -5.24
CA LYS A 59 4.65 -9.58 -5.85
C LYS A 59 5.33 -8.54 -6.75
N GLY A 60 4.57 -7.62 -7.33
CA GLY A 60 5.08 -6.54 -8.18
C GLY A 60 5.32 -5.21 -7.45
N PHE A 61 5.05 -5.14 -6.15
CA PHE A 61 5.17 -3.90 -5.39
C PHE A 61 6.62 -3.61 -5.04
N THR A 62 7.13 -2.48 -5.51
CA THR A 62 8.46 -1.99 -5.14
C THR A 62 8.39 -1.17 -3.86
N LEU A 63 9.49 -1.11 -3.10
CA LEU A 63 9.62 -0.24 -1.91
C LEU A 63 9.29 1.24 -2.21
N ARG A 64 9.53 1.66 -3.46
CA ARG A 64 9.18 3.01 -3.92
C ARG A 64 7.67 3.20 -4.05
N GLY A 65 6.97 2.24 -4.65
CA GLY A 65 5.51 2.26 -4.75
C GLY A 65 4.82 2.20 -3.39
N PHE A 66 5.43 1.51 -2.41
CA PHE A 66 4.92 1.49 -1.04
C PHE A 66 5.00 2.87 -0.36
N SER A 67 6.10 3.60 -0.55
CA SER A 67 6.28 4.94 0.03
C SER A 67 5.30 5.96 -0.58
N THR A 68 5.10 5.93 -1.90
CA THR A 68 4.14 6.82 -2.56
C THR A 68 2.70 6.47 -2.18
N ALA A 69 2.35 5.18 -2.10
CA ALA A 69 1.05 4.74 -1.60
C ALA A 69 0.78 5.20 -0.17
N SER A 70 1.77 5.09 0.73
CA SER A 70 1.65 5.51 2.12
C SER A 70 1.41 7.02 2.24
N PHE A 71 2.10 7.81 1.40
CA PHE A 71 1.88 9.25 1.35
C PHE A 71 0.48 9.60 0.81
N GLY A 72 0.05 8.97 -0.29
CA GLY A 72 -1.30 9.16 -0.83
C GLY A 72 -2.42 8.75 0.12
N LEU A 73 -2.23 7.63 0.82
CA LEU A 73 -3.13 7.18 1.88
C LEU A 73 -3.18 8.23 3.00
N GLY A 74 -2.04 8.76 3.44
CA GLY A 74 -1.96 9.82 4.45
C GLY A 74 -2.73 11.08 4.04
N VAL A 75 -2.56 11.55 2.80
CA VAL A 75 -3.31 12.69 2.26
C VAL A 75 -4.81 12.39 2.19
N GLY A 76 -5.20 11.18 1.77
CA GLY A 76 -6.59 10.73 1.72
C GLY A 76 -7.25 10.69 3.11
N LEU A 77 -6.55 10.13 4.11
CA LEU A 77 -7.02 10.12 5.50
C LEU A 77 -7.05 11.53 6.10
N PHE A 78 -6.09 12.39 5.75
CA PHE A 78 -6.10 13.79 6.20
C PHE A 78 -7.31 14.55 5.62
N CYS A 79 -7.64 14.32 4.35
CA CYS A 79 -8.85 14.86 3.73
C CYS A 79 -10.12 14.35 4.42
N ALA A 80 -10.21 13.03 4.67
CA ALA A 80 -11.34 12.45 5.42
C ALA A 80 -11.47 13.05 6.81
N TRP A 81 -10.35 13.21 7.51
CA TRP A 81 -10.29 13.81 8.84
C TRP A 81 -10.76 15.27 8.83
N LEU A 82 -10.35 16.06 7.84
CA LEU A 82 -10.85 17.44 7.67
C LEU A 82 -12.36 17.47 7.45
N LEU A 83 -12.91 16.59 6.59
CA LEU A 83 -14.35 16.53 6.34
C LEU A 83 -15.14 16.15 7.60
N THR A 84 -14.64 15.22 8.39
CA THR A 84 -15.25 14.86 9.68
C THR A 84 -15.10 16.00 10.71
N ARG A 85 -14.03 16.79 10.67
CA ARG A 85 -13.86 17.99 11.53
C ARG A 85 -14.75 19.16 11.14
N VAL A 86 -15.19 19.25 9.87
CA VAL A 86 -16.14 20.26 9.40
C VAL A 86 -17.58 19.92 9.81
N ASP A 87 -17.80 18.83 10.55
CA ASP A 87 -19.12 18.41 11.09
C ASP A 87 -20.22 18.28 10.02
N ILE A 88 -19.84 17.94 8.77
CA ILE A 88 -20.80 17.60 7.70
C ILE A 88 -21.69 16.43 8.13
N SER A 89 -21.12 15.48 8.88
CA SER A 89 -21.85 14.34 9.43
C SER A 89 -22.91 14.75 10.46
N ASN A 90 -22.71 15.84 11.21
CA ASN A 90 -23.73 16.38 12.10
C ASN A 90 -24.83 17.10 11.31
N LEU A 91 -24.50 17.87 10.27
CA LEU A 91 -25.54 18.49 9.42
C LEU A 91 -26.40 17.45 8.69
N LEU A 92 -25.77 16.37 8.22
CA LEU A 92 -26.46 15.24 7.62
C LEU A 92 -27.35 14.53 8.66
N GLU A 93 -26.84 14.35 9.88
CA GLU A 93 -27.60 13.79 11.00
C GLU A 93 -28.81 14.66 11.38
N LEU A 94 -28.64 15.96 11.55
CA LEU A 94 -29.76 16.88 11.82
C LEU A 94 -30.81 16.87 10.70
N ALA A 95 -30.38 16.86 9.43
CA ALA A 95 -31.29 16.78 8.29
C ALA A 95 -32.03 15.44 8.21
N PHE A 96 -31.38 14.33 8.58
CA PHE A 96 -32.02 13.00 8.64
C PHE A 96 -32.89 12.82 9.89
N ARG A 97 -32.53 13.42 11.02
CA ARG A 97 -33.28 13.41 12.28
C ARG A 97 -34.66 14.05 12.08
N ASP A 98 -34.72 15.18 11.37
CA ASP A 98 -35.97 15.86 11.05
C ASP A 98 -36.88 15.03 10.11
N ARG A 99 -36.29 14.32 9.13
CA ARG A 99 -37.03 13.41 8.24
C ARG A 99 -37.55 12.16 8.95
N LEU A 100 -36.78 11.56 9.85
CA LEU A 100 -37.17 10.34 10.58
C LEU A 100 -38.18 10.61 11.70
N GLN A 101 -38.12 11.79 12.32
CA GLN A 101 -39.06 12.20 13.36
C GLN A 101 -40.49 12.35 12.82
N ASN A 102 -40.65 12.57 11.52
CA ASN A 102 -41.94 12.83 10.88
C ASN A 102 -42.73 11.55 10.51
N GLU A 103 -42.09 10.37 10.45
CA GLU A 103 -42.75 9.14 9.95
C GLU A 103 -43.12 8.10 11.01
N LYS A 104 -42.46 8.00 12.18
CA LYS A 104 -42.84 6.99 13.20
C LYS A 104 -42.61 7.46 14.64
N GLY A 105 -43.68 7.47 15.43
CA GLY A 105 -43.66 7.62 16.89
C GLY A 105 -43.00 6.44 17.59
N VAL A 106 -41.67 6.35 17.50
CA VAL A 106 -40.84 5.35 18.18
C VAL A 106 -40.15 6.00 19.36
N THR A 107 -40.11 5.26 20.48
CA THR A 107 -39.44 5.58 21.74
C THR A 107 -38.10 6.29 21.53
N ALA A 108 -37.98 7.52 22.04
CA ALA A 108 -36.82 8.42 21.86
C ALA A 108 -35.45 7.76 22.07
N VAL A 109 -35.39 6.73 22.92
CA VAL A 109 -34.16 5.99 23.26
C VAL A 109 -33.61 5.14 22.08
N GLN A 110 -34.46 4.59 21.20
CA GLN A 110 -33.98 3.76 20.08
C GLN A 110 -33.43 4.60 18.92
N LEU A 111 -33.94 5.83 18.79
CA LEU A 111 -33.59 6.73 17.70
C LEU A 111 -32.15 7.26 17.87
N ASP A 112 -31.76 7.59 19.10
CA ASP A 112 -30.42 8.09 19.39
C ASP A 112 -29.32 7.04 19.10
N VAL A 113 -29.60 5.75 19.39
CA VAL A 113 -28.66 4.65 19.09
C VAL A 113 -28.50 4.44 17.59
N LEU A 114 -29.61 4.47 16.83
CA LEU A 114 -29.59 4.30 15.37
C LEU A 114 -28.85 5.44 14.68
N VAL A 115 -29.07 6.67 15.14
CA VAL A 115 -28.42 7.87 14.61
C VAL A 115 -26.91 7.85 14.86
N ASN A 116 -26.48 7.48 16.07
CA ASN A 116 -25.07 7.34 16.38
C ASN A 116 -24.39 6.23 15.55
N ALA A 117 -25.08 5.12 15.33
CA ALA A 117 -24.59 4.05 14.45
C ALA A 117 -24.47 4.50 12.98
N LEU A 118 -25.43 5.28 12.49
CA LEU A 118 -25.40 5.84 11.13
C LEU A 118 -24.21 6.80 10.97
N ARG A 119 -23.97 7.68 11.95
CA ARG A 119 -22.80 8.58 11.96
C ARG A 119 -21.50 7.79 11.87
N LEU A 120 -21.32 6.78 12.74
CA LEU A 120 -20.13 5.94 12.73
C LEU A 120 -19.94 5.25 11.37
N ALA A 121 -21.01 4.74 10.78
CA ALA A 121 -20.96 4.09 9.47
C ALA A 121 -20.54 5.07 8.35
N VAL A 122 -21.06 6.30 8.36
CA VAL A 122 -20.66 7.35 7.41
C VAL A 122 -19.19 7.74 7.59
N ASP A 123 -18.74 7.92 8.84
CA ASP A 123 -17.34 8.27 9.10
C ASP A 123 -16.40 7.14 8.61
N VAL A 124 -16.68 5.87 8.97
CA VAL A 124 -15.87 4.73 8.52
C VAL A 124 -15.84 4.60 7.00
N THR A 125 -16.98 4.78 6.32
CA THR A 125 -17.04 4.70 4.85
C THR A 125 -16.30 5.85 4.16
N LEU A 126 -16.35 7.07 4.72
CA LEU A 126 -15.57 8.22 4.24
C LEU A 126 -14.06 7.98 4.38
N PHE A 127 -13.61 7.54 5.56
CA PHE A 127 -12.19 7.24 5.80
C PHE A 127 -11.70 6.12 4.87
N ALA A 128 -12.48 5.07 4.67
CA ALA A 128 -12.12 3.97 3.78
C ALA A 128 -12.06 4.40 2.30
N SER A 129 -13.07 5.12 1.81
CA SER A 129 -13.15 5.54 0.41
C SER A 129 -12.09 6.59 0.05
N LEU A 130 -11.90 7.62 0.87
CA LEU A 130 -10.90 8.67 0.64
C LEU A 130 -9.48 8.16 0.84
N GLY A 131 -9.24 7.29 1.84
CA GLY A 131 -7.95 6.64 2.03
C GLY A 131 -7.57 5.76 0.84
N PHE A 132 -8.51 4.96 0.32
CA PHE A 132 -8.31 4.14 -0.87
C PHE A 132 -8.06 5.00 -2.12
N LEU A 133 -8.88 6.04 -2.32
CA LEU A 133 -8.77 6.93 -3.48
C LEU A 133 -7.44 7.70 -3.47
N GLY A 134 -7.00 8.19 -2.31
CA GLY A 134 -5.69 8.82 -2.13
C GLY A 134 -4.54 7.87 -2.43
N ALA A 135 -4.60 6.63 -1.93
CA ALA A 135 -3.59 5.60 -2.20
C ALA A 135 -3.52 5.23 -3.70
N VAL A 136 -4.66 5.03 -4.35
CA VAL A 136 -4.73 4.67 -5.77
C VAL A 136 -4.27 5.81 -6.68
N LEU A 137 -4.64 7.06 -6.39
CA LEU A 137 -4.17 8.22 -7.13
C LEU A 137 -2.64 8.38 -7.02
N ALA A 138 -2.09 8.20 -5.82
CA ALA A 138 -0.64 8.27 -5.62
C ALA A 138 0.12 7.13 -6.31
N LEU A 139 -0.48 5.94 -6.41
CA LEU A 139 0.10 4.81 -7.14
C LEU A 139 -0.02 4.95 -8.66
N ARG A 140 -1.06 5.64 -9.16
CA ARG A 140 -1.26 5.91 -10.59
C ARG A 140 -0.47 7.13 -11.07
N SER A 141 -0.13 8.06 -10.17
CA SER A 141 0.68 9.24 -10.49
C SER A 141 2.08 8.82 -10.95
N ASN A 142 2.50 9.41 -12.06
CA ASN A 142 3.71 8.99 -12.76
C ASN A 142 4.96 9.40 -11.97
N ARG A 143 6.09 8.74 -12.25
CA ARG A 143 7.38 8.95 -11.58
C ARG A 143 7.86 10.42 -11.58
N ASP A 144 7.44 11.19 -12.58
CA ASP A 144 7.87 12.57 -12.79
C ASP A 144 7.12 13.58 -11.89
N ASP A 145 5.93 13.25 -11.38
CA ASP A 145 5.17 14.16 -10.49
C ASP A 145 5.73 14.16 -9.05
N PHE A 146 6.34 13.05 -8.61
CA PHE A 146 6.94 12.93 -7.28
C PHE A 146 8.34 13.55 -7.16
N ALA A 147 8.99 13.89 -8.28
CA ALA A 147 10.24 14.65 -8.27
C ALA A 147 10.05 16.04 -7.62
N PHE A 148 8.81 16.56 -7.61
CA PHE A 148 8.47 17.83 -6.97
C PHE A 148 8.37 17.74 -5.44
N ILE A 149 7.97 16.59 -4.88
CA ILE A 149 7.76 16.40 -3.44
C ILE A 149 8.99 15.84 -2.71
N ILE A 150 9.78 14.99 -3.36
CA ILE A 150 11.08 14.56 -2.87
C ILE A 150 12.10 14.83 -3.99
N PRO A 151 12.93 15.90 -3.88
CA PRO A 151 13.96 16.16 -4.86
C PRO A 151 14.99 15.03 -4.81
N TYR A 152 14.84 14.05 -5.69
CA TYR A 152 15.81 12.98 -5.81
C TYR A 152 16.96 13.48 -6.66
N VAL A 153 18.08 13.78 -6.00
CA VAL A 153 19.35 14.00 -6.69
C VAL A 153 19.74 12.67 -7.32
N ARG A 154 19.50 12.52 -8.62
CA ARG A 154 20.10 11.43 -9.39
C ARG A 154 21.58 11.76 -9.46
N PHE A 155 22.38 11.09 -8.64
CA PHE A 155 23.80 10.97 -8.94
C PHE A 155 23.91 10.13 -10.21
N ARG A 156 23.84 10.81 -11.36
CA ARG A 156 24.59 10.31 -12.49
C ARG A 156 26.04 10.34 -12.02
N GLN A 157 26.68 9.18 -12.00
CA GLN A 157 28.11 9.21 -12.24
C GLN A 157 28.23 9.79 -13.64
N ASP A 158 28.53 11.09 -13.75
CA ASP A 158 29.21 11.56 -14.95
C ASP A 158 30.58 10.89 -14.90
N SER A 159 30.64 9.64 -15.36
CA SER A 159 31.87 8.99 -15.80
C SER A 159 32.28 9.60 -17.14
N SER A 160 32.25 10.93 -17.24
CA SER A 160 32.79 11.67 -18.38
C SER A 160 34.24 12.08 -18.13
N THR A 161 34.93 11.43 -17.19
CA THR A 161 36.35 11.19 -17.43
C THR A 161 36.38 10.13 -18.52
N GLY A 162 36.59 10.59 -19.75
CA GLY A 162 36.59 9.75 -20.95
C GLY A 162 37.35 8.45 -20.73
N GLN A 163 36.89 7.39 -21.37
CA GLN A 163 37.57 6.10 -21.37
C GLN A 163 39.06 6.33 -21.66
N PRO A 164 40.01 5.87 -20.81
CA PRO A 164 41.42 6.14 -21.03
C PRO A 164 41.83 5.57 -22.39
N VAL A 165 42.19 6.47 -23.30
CA VAL A 165 42.61 6.10 -24.66
C VAL A 165 44.10 5.75 -24.59
N VAL A 166 44.42 4.49 -24.84
CA VAL A 166 45.80 4.03 -24.95
C VAL A 166 46.27 4.34 -26.38
N LEU A 167 47.29 5.18 -26.50
CA LEU A 167 47.92 5.52 -27.78
C LEU A 167 49.15 4.64 -27.99
N ASP A 168 49.25 4.06 -29.18
CA ASP A 168 50.42 3.30 -29.58
C ASP A 168 51.58 4.26 -29.90
N ALA A 169 52.83 3.77 -29.79
CA ALA A 169 54.03 4.58 -30.01
C ALA A 169 54.07 5.16 -31.44
N ASP A 170 53.65 4.38 -32.42
CA ASP A 170 53.60 4.80 -33.82
C ASP A 170 52.61 5.95 -34.06
N ALA A 171 51.46 5.92 -33.37
CA ALA A 171 50.46 6.98 -33.45
C ALA A 171 50.97 8.31 -32.85
N VAL A 172 51.81 8.25 -31.82
CA VAL A 172 52.45 9.44 -31.24
C VAL A 172 53.53 9.99 -32.17
N MET A 173 54.30 9.13 -32.84
CA MET A 173 55.39 9.53 -33.74
C MET A 173 54.89 10.15 -35.06
N ASP A 174 53.73 9.73 -35.56
CA ASP A 174 53.12 10.27 -36.78
C ASP A 174 52.55 11.69 -36.59
N GLY A 175 52.34 12.14 -35.34
CA GLY A 175 51.89 13.51 -35.02
C GLY A 175 50.43 13.82 -35.39
N SER A 176 49.76 12.94 -36.13
CA SER A 176 48.35 13.04 -36.53
C SER A 176 47.38 13.09 -35.34
N VAL A 177 47.76 12.47 -34.21
CA VAL A 177 47.00 12.51 -32.93
C VAL A 177 46.77 13.94 -32.45
N LEU A 178 47.70 14.87 -32.69
CA LEU A 178 47.56 16.27 -32.26
C LEU A 178 46.42 16.99 -32.99
N GLY A 179 46.17 16.63 -34.26
CA GLY A 179 45.06 17.16 -35.05
C GLY A 179 43.71 16.62 -34.58
N ILE A 180 43.66 15.35 -34.19
CA ILE A 180 42.47 14.67 -33.68
C ILE A 180 42.12 15.15 -32.27
N PHE A 181 43.13 15.48 -31.45
CA PHE A 181 42.92 16.09 -30.14
C PHE A 181 42.31 17.50 -30.26
N ARG A 182 42.79 18.32 -31.21
CA ARG A 182 42.27 19.68 -31.44
C ARG A 182 40.86 19.70 -32.03
N SER A 183 40.42 18.65 -32.72
CA SER A 183 39.07 18.55 -33.27
C SER A 183 38.02 18.07 -32.24
N GLY A 184 38.45 17.74 -31.01
CA GLY A 184 37.55 17.32 -29.92
C GLY A 184 37.03 15.89 -30.05
N PHE A 185 37.60 15.10 -30.97
CA PHE A 185 37.28 13.67 -31.11
C PHE A 185 37.97 12.80 -30.05
N LEU A 186 39.06 13.31 -29.45
CA LEU A 186 39.74 12.75 -28.28
C LEU A 186 39.76 13.85 -27.20
N HIS A 187 39.25 13.55 -26.00
CA HIS A 187 39.14 14.46 -24.85
C HIS A 187 39.83 13.85 -23.64
#